data_AF-A0A833M6Q2-F1
#
_entry.id   AF-A0A833M6Q2-F1
#
_cell.length_a   1.000
_cell.length_b   1.000
_cell.length_c   1.000
_cell.angle_alpha   90.00
_cell.angle_beta   90.00
_cell.angle_gamma   90.00
#
_symmetry.space_group_name_H-M   'P 1'
#
loop_
_entity.id
_entity.type
_entity.pdbx_description
1 polymer ?
#
loop_
_entity_poly.entity_id
_entity_poly.type
_entity_poly.pdbx_seq_one_letter_code
_entity_poly.pdbx_strand_id
1 'polypeptide(L)'
;MKRIVAFTGAGVSKASGIPTFNEMGELRNLLTRDYFNENPNHFYKILKELHSTIKGAKPNGAHLALAKHNIPIVTMNIDSLHEKAGSKRVIEIHGNLNSIFCPKCLRSYDLEGVNEKIYCTHCDTLLQPKVVLYGDEIPLYFEAISMVSEADVLLVVGTSFYTSTAHDLVYRAERMGIEVKLINRDAEVEVPQYLAKILG
;
A
#
# COMPACT_ATOMS: atom_id res chain seq x y z
N MET A 1 0.18 -26.67 -9.28
CA MET A 1 0.56 -25.27 -9.59
C MET A 1 1.13 -24.66 -8.33
N LYS A 2 2.22 -23.88 -8.43
CA LYS A 2 2.74 -23.13 -7.28
C LYS A 2 1.75 -22.01 -6.91
N ARG A 3 1.43 -21.88 -5.63
CA ARG A 3 0.65 -20.76 -5.08
C ARG A 3 1.57 -19.56 -4.95
N ILE A 4 1.21 -18.46 -5.59
CA ILE A 4 1.99 -17.22 -5.58
C ILE A 4 1.21 -16.18 -4.78
N VAL A 5 1.88 -15.49 -3.87
CA VAL A 5 1.39 -14.25 -3.25
C VAL A 5 2.36 -13.14 -3.62
N ALA A 6 1.84 -11.97 -3.97
CA ALA A 6 2.66 -10.81 -4.28
C ALA A 6 2.79 -9.90 -3.04
N PHE A 7 4.00 -9.42 -2.79
CA PHE A 7 4.27 -8.35 -1.82
C PHE A 7 4.84 -7.14 -2.54
N THR A 8 4.12 -6.02 -2.54
CA THR A 8 4.48 -4.88 -3.40
C THR A 8 4.78 -3.60 -2.62
N GLY A 9 5.78 -2.84 -3.10
CA GLY A 9 6.10 -1.50 -2.63
C GLY A 9 6.01 -0.44 -3.72
N ALA A 10 6.41 0.79 -3.41
CA ALA A 10 6.15 1.95 -4.27
C ALA A 10 6.73 1.84 -5.68
N GLY A 11 7.80 1.06 -5.87
CA GLY A 11 8.42 0.83 -7.17
C GLY A 11 7.48 0.17 -8.19
N VAL A 12 6.48 -0.62 -7.75
CA VAL A 12 5.48 -1.21 -8.67
C VAL A 12 4.63 -0.14 -9.37
N SER A 13 4.45 1.03 -8.72
CA SER A 13 3.63 2.14 -9.20
C SER A 13 4.44 3.20 -9.97
N LYS A 14 5.77 3.03 -10.10
CA LYS A 14 6.64 4.01 -10.77
C LYS A 14 6.24 4.24 -12.23
N ALA A 15 5.99 3.17 -12.98
CA ALA A 15 5.53 3.25 -14.37
C ALA A 15 4.11 3.83 -14.50
N SER A 16 3.38 4.00 -13.40
CA SER A 16 2.08 4.69 -13.34
C SER A 16 2.21 6.18 -13.02
N GLY A 17 3.43 6.72 -12.96
CA GLY A 17 3.70 8.13 -12.68
C GLY A 17 3.66 8.50 -11.19
N ILE A 18 3.57 7.51 -10.29
CA ILE A 18 3.59 7.76 -8.84
C ILE A 18 5.06 7.74 -8.37
N PRO A 19 5.56 8.82 -7.75
CA PRO A 19 6.92 8.86 -7.23
C PRO A 19 7.07 7.89 -6.05
N THR A 20 8.26 7.33 -5.89
CA THR A 20 8.59 6.51 -4.73
C THR A 20 8.87 7.38 -3.51
N PHE A 21 8.68 6.83 -2.32
CA PHE A 21 8.99 7.53 -1.07
C PHE A 21 10.45 7.99 -0.94
N ASN A 22 11.40 7.38 -1.66
CA ASN A 22 12.81 7.83 -1.67
C ASN A 22 12.96 9.15 -2.44
N GLU A 23 12.08 9.40 -3.40
CA GLU A 23 12.06 10.61 -4.22
C GLU A 23 11.29 11.76 -3.52
N MET A 24 10.67 11.50 -2.36
CA MET A 24 9.83 12.45 -1.62
C MET A 24 10.56 13.23 -0.50
N GLY A 25 11.88 13.03 -0.32
CA GLY A 25 12.73 13.85 0.57
C GLY A 25 12.23 13.97 2.01
N GLU A 26 12.16 15.21 2.51
CA GLU A 26 11.75 15.60 3.88
C GLU A 26 10.29 15.26 4.22
N LEU A 27 9.46 14.92 3.23
CA LEU A 27 8.04 14.62 3.44
C LEU A 27 7.82 13.52 4.48
N ARG A 28 8.77 12.58 4.60
CA ARG A 28 8.71 11.48 5.57
C ARG A 28 8.65 11.97 7.02
N ASN A 29 9.36 13.06 7.33
CA ASN A 29 9.38 13.66 8.66
C ASN A 29 8.01 14.23 9.05
N LEU A 30 7.13 14.44 8.07
CA LEU A 30 5.76 14.93 8.26
C LEU A 30 4.73 13.79 8.28
N LEU A 31 5.13 12.54 8.00
CA LEU A 31 4.26 11.36 7.94
C LEU A 31 4.34 10.50 9.22
N THR A 32 4.57 11.15 10.36
CA THR A 32 4.64 10.50 11.68
C THR A 32 3.35 10.70 12.45
N ARG A 33 3.05 9.77 13.37
CA ARG A 33 1.91 9.88 14.29
C ARG A 33 2.00 11.15 15.15
N ASP A 34 3.19 11.46 15.64
CA ASP A 34 3.43 12.66 16.46
C ASP A 34 3.12 13.94 15.67
N TYR A 35 3.60 14.04 14.43
CA TYR A 35 3.35 15.22 13.60
C TYR A 35 1.86 15.42 13.32
N PHE A 36 1.11 14.33 13.06
CA PHE A 36 -0.33 14.39 12.90
C PHE A 36 -1.05 14.87 14.18
N ASN A 37 -0.63 14.36 15.35
CA ASN A 37 -1.24 14.75 16.63
C ASN A 37 -1.01 16.23 16.94
N GLU A 38 0.18 16.75 16.64
CA GLU A 38 0.54 18.15 16.87
C GLU A 38 -0.03 19.11 15.82
N ASN A 39 -0.08 18.68 14.55
CA ASN A 39 -0.37 19.55 13.40
C ASN A 39 -1.47 18.98 12.46
N PRO A 40 -2.65 18.60 12.96
CA PRO A 40 -3.62 17.83 12.17
C PRO A 40 -4.12 18.59 10.92
N ASN A 41 -4.35 19.90 11.02
CA ASN A 41 -4.78 20.71 9.88
C ASN A 41 -3.73 20.74 8.75
N HIS A 42 -2.45 20.85 9.11
CA HIS A 42 -1.38 20.84 8.11
C HIS A 42 -1.18 19.44 7.53
N PHE A 43 -1.23 18.41 8.38
CA PHE A 43 -1.17 17.02 7.95
C PHE A 43 -2.23 16.68 6.90
N TYR A 44 -3.46 17.17 7.07
CA TYR A 44 -4.53 16.97 6.08
C TYR A 44 -4.28 17.70 4.74
N LYS A 45 -3.52 18.80 4.72
CA LYS A 45 -3.07 19.42 3.46
C LYS A 45 -2.09 18.51 2.73
N ILE A 46 -1.13 17.94 3.46
CA ILE A 46 -0.16 16.99 2.93
C ILE A 46 -0.86 15.75 2.35
N LEU A 47 -1.81 15.16 3.08
CA LEU A 47 -2.56 14.02 2.57
C LEU A 47 -3.33 14.33 1.28
N LYS A 48 -3.89 15.55 1.16
CA LYS A 48 -4.58 15.98 -0.06
C LYS A 48 -3.61 16.17 -1.24
N GLU A 49 -2.41 16.68 -1.00
CA GLU A 49 -1.37 16.80 -2.02
C GLU A 49 -0.91 15.41 -2.50
N LEU A 50 -0.71 14.48 -1.57
CA LEU A 50 -0.43 13.07 -1.88
C LEU A 50 -1.57 12.44 -2.69
N HIS A 51 -2.81 12.62 -2.24
CA HIS A 51 -3.98 12.12 -2.95
C HIS A 51 -4.07 12.72 -4.36
N SER A 52 -3.83 14.02 -4.53
CA SER A 52 -3.80 14.67 -5.84
C SER A 52 -2.70 14.13 -6.74
N THR A 53 -1.55 13.74 -6.18
CA THR A 53 -0.44 13.15 -6.95
C THR A 53 -0.81 11.79 -7.53
N ILE A 54 -1.62 11.00 -6.83
CA ILE A 54 -2.11 9.71 -7.31
C ILE A 54 -3.44 9.80 -8.09
N LYS A 55 -4.14 10.94 -8.00
CA LYS A 55 -5.43 11.20 -8.64
C LYS A 55 -5.27 11.30 -10.15
N GLY A 56 -5.45 10.17 -10.83
CA GLY A 56 -5.30 10.04 -12.28
C GLY A 56 -4.28 8.98 -12.70
N ALA A 57 -3.48 8.47 -11.77
CA ALA A 57 -2.63 7.32 -12.02
C ALA A 57 -3.47 6.11 -12.41
N LYS A 58 -3.00 5.37 -13.44
CA LYS A 58 -3.66 4.17 -13.95
C LYS A 58 -2.80 2.94 -13.66
N PRO A 59 -3.43 1.76 -13.46
CA PRO A 59 -2.70 0.50 -13.40
C PRO A 59 -1.76 0.31 -14.60
N ASN A 60 -0.54 -0.12 -14.34
CA ASN A 60 0.43 -0.51 -15.37
C ASN A 60 0.45 -2.04 -15.58
N GLY A 61 1.35 -2.53 -16.43
CA GLY A 61 1.45 -3.95 -16.78
C GLY A 61 1.59 -4.88 -15.56
N ALA A 62 2.28 -4.47 -14.49
CA ALA A 62 2.45 -5.28 -13.29
C ALA A 62 1.11 -5.50 -12.58
N HIS A 63 0.39 -4.41 -12.33
CA HIS A 63 -0.92 -4.43 -11.68
C HIS A 63 -1.92 -5.27 -12.49
N LEU A 64 -1.96 -5.05 -13.81
CA LEU A 64 -2.87 -5.75 -14.72
C LEU A 64 -2.56 -7.24 -14.78
N ALA A 65 -1.28 -7.63 -14.76
CA ALA A 65 -0.88 -9.04 -14.76
C ALA A 65 -1.25 -9.73 -13.44
N LEU A 66 -0.99 -9.10 -12.30
CA LEU A 66 -1.38 -9.62 -10.98
C LEU A 66 -2.90 -9.82 -10.90
N ALA A 67 -3.67 -8.83 -11.35
CA ALA A 67 -5.14 -8.92 -11.41
C ALA A 67 -5.62 -10.04 -12.35
N LYS A 68 -5.08 -10.11 -13.58
CA LYS A 68 -5.43 -11.13 -14.58
C LYS A 68 -5.26 -12.55 -14.04
N HIS A 69 -4.19 -12.80 -13.30
CA HIS A 69 -3.89 -14.11 -12.73
C HIS A 69 -4.52 -14.35 -11.34
N ASN A 70 -5.33 -13.41 -10.84
CA ASN A 70 -5.95 -13.43 -9.51
C ASN A 70 -4.93 -13.69 -8.38
N ILE A 71 -3.73 -13.12 -8.48
CA ILE A 71 -2.70 -13.24 -7.47
C ILE A 71 -3.14 -12.48 -6.21
N PRO A 72 -3.15 -13.09 -5.01
CA PRO A 72 -3.34 -12.37 -3.76
C PRO A 72 -2.18 -11.41 -3.50
N ILE A 73 -2.49 -10.21 -3.01
CA ILE A 73 -1.52 -9.11 -2.90
C ILE A 73 -1.51 -8.57 -1.48
N VAL A 74 -0.33 -8.50 -0.89
CA VAL A 74 -0.02 -7.63 0.24
C VAL A 74 0.70 -6.41 -0.32
N THR A 75 0.22 -5.19 -0.03
CA THR A 75 0.83 -3.96 -0.56
C THR A 75 1.09 -2.94 0.51
N MET A 76 2.29 -2.36 0.48
CA MET A 76 2.66 -1.18 1.27
C MET A 76 2.16 0.13 0.65
N ASN A 77 1.60 0.08 -0.56
CA ASN A 77 1.16 1.28 -1.28
C ASN A 77 -0.23 1.71 -0.82
N ILE A 78 -0.45 3.03 -0.86
CA ILE A 78 -1.68 3.71 -0.42
C ILE A 78 -2.48 4.27 -1.62
N ASP A 79 -2.13 3.85 -2.84
CA ASP A 79 -2.61 4.39 -4.11
C ASP A 79 -3.85 3.68 -4.71
N SER A 80 -4.17 2.51 -4.15
CA SER A 80 -5.23 1.59 -4.57
C SER A 80 -5.18 1.20 -6.06
N LEU A 81 -4.00 1.23 -6.70
CA LEU A 81 -3.84 0.83 -8.11
C LEU A 81 -4.10 -0.67 -8.33
N HIS A 82 -3.85 -1.52 -7.34
CA HIS A 82 -4.17 -2.95 -7.42
C HIS A 82 -5.69 -3.20 -7.51
N GLU A 83 -6.48 -2.51 -6.70
CA GLU A 83 -7.95 -2.60 -6.77
C GLU A 83 -8.45 -2.03 -8.09
N LYS A 84 -7.92 -0.86 -8.53
CA LYS A 84 -8.25 -0.26 -9.84
C LYS A 84 -7.88 -1.18 -11.01
N ALA A 85 -6.91 -2.07 -10.86
CA ALA A 85 -6.54 -3.07 -11.87
C ALA A 85 -7.49 -4.27 -11.92
N GLY A 86 -8.37 -4.43 -10.91
CA GLY A 86 -9.29 -5.56 -10.78
C GLY A 86 -8.81 -6.69 -9.89
N SER A 87 -7.75 -6.48 -9.09
CA SER A 87 -7.30 -7.47 -8.10
C SER A 87 -8.36 -7.67 -7.01
N LYS A 88 -8.66 -8.93 -6.68
CA LYS A 88 -9.78 -9.28 -5.78
C LYS A 88 -9.39 -9.56 -4.32
N ARG A 89 -8.14 -9.95 -4.08
CA ARG A 89 -7.59 -10.26 -2.74
C ARG A 89 -6.41 -9.33 -2.48
N VAL A 90 -6.68 -8.14 -1.94
CA VAL A 90 -5.66 -7.12 -1.66
C VAL A 90 -5.69 -6.79 -0.18
N ILE A 91 -4.54 -6.83 0.48
CA ILE A 91 -4.31 -6.30 1.82
C ILE A 91 -3.43 -5.06 1.68
N GLU A 92 -4.03 -3.88 1.85
CA GLU A 92 -3.32 -2.60 1.94
C GLU A 92 -2.78 -2.40 3.36
N ILE A 93 -1.59 -2.94 3.66
CA ILE A 93 -1.06 -2.96 5.04
C ILE A 93 -0.78 -1.56 5.59
N HIS A 94 -0.54 -0.57 4.73
CA HIS A 94 -0.40 0.82 5.14
C HIS A 94 -1.66 1.67 4.91
N GLY A 95 -2.82 1.03 4.70
CA GLY A 95 -4.08 1.70 4.41
C GLY A 95 -4.12 2.35 3.03
N ASN A 96 -4.99 3.35 2.86
CA ASN A 96 -5.17 4.07 1.59
C ASN A 96 -5.54 5.54 1.80
N LEU A 97 -5.41 6.31 0.71
CA LEU A 97 -5.76 7.73 0.66
C LEU A 97 -7.21 8.01 0.22
N ASN A 98 -8.07 6.99 0.09
CA ASN A 98 -9.43 7.20 -0.42
C ASN A 98 -10.35 7.78 0.66
N SER A 99 -10.15 7.40 1.92
CA SER A 99 -11.07 7.76 3.00
C SER A 99 -10.38 7.97 4.34
N ILE A 100 -11.06 8.70 5.20
CA ILE A 100 -10.74 8.90 6.62
C ILE A 100 -11.91 8.44 7.47
N PHE A 101 -11.71 8.27 8.78
CA PHE A 101 -12.76 7.73 9.65
C PHE A 101 -12.80 8.42 11.00
N CYS A 102 -13.97 8.40 11.62
CA CYS A 102 -14.12 8.82 13.00
C CYS A 102 -13.78 7.66 13.94
N PRO A 103 -12.80 7.79 14.85
CA PRO A 103 -12.46 6.71 15.77
C PRO A 103 -13.55 6.44 16.83
N LYS A 104 -14.45 7.41 17.06
CA LYS A 104 -15.51 7.29 18.07
C LYS A 104 -16.78 6.62 17.55
N CYS A 105 -17.24 6.99 16.35
CA CYS A 105 -18.49 6.48 15.77
C CYS A 105 -18.29 5.59 14.54
N LEU A 106 -17.04 5.36 14.13
CA LEU A 106 -16.63 4.48 13.02
C LEU A 106 -17.13 4.89 11.62
N ARG A 107 -17.77 6.05 11.49
CA ARG A 107 -18.20 6.58 10.20
C ARG A 107 -16.98 6.92 9.33
N SER A 108 -17.01 6.49 8.06
CA SER A 108 -16.01 6.83 7.05
C SER A 108 -16.45 8.04 6.21
N TYR A 109 -15.47 8.79 5.71
CA TYR A 109 -15.64 9.98 4.87
C TYR A 109 -14.59 9.94 3.75
N ASP A 110 -14.93 10.42 2.55
CA ASP A 110 -13.95 10.53 1.46
C ASP A 110 -12.92 11.61 1.78
N LEU A 111 -11.63 11.32 1.58
CA LEU A 111 -10.56 12.29 1.86
C LEU A 111 -10.73 13.57 1.02
N GLU A 112 -11.21 13.43 -0.22
CA GLU A 112 -11.48 14.56 -1.11
C GLU A 112 -12.62 15.46 -0.63
N GLY A 113 -13.64 14.88 0.00
CA GLY A 113 -14.80 15.62 0.51
C GLY A 113 -14.54 16.36 1.82
N VAL A 114 -13.40 16.11 2.47
CA VAL A 114 -13.04 16.72 3.75
C VAL A 114 -12.49 18.11 3.46
N ASN A 115 -13.36 19.11 3.39
CA ASN A 115 -12.95 20.53 3.41
C ASN A 115 -12.45 20.92 4.82
N GLU A 116 -12.36 22.21 5.14
CA GLU A 116 -11.76 22.77 6.38
C GLU A 116 -12.20 22.10 7.71
N LYS A 117 -13.27 21.30 7.72
CA LYS A 117 -13.71 20.51 8.88
C LYS A 117 -13.13 19.10 8.85
N ILE A 118 -11.98 18.93 9.51
CA ILE A 118 -11.36 17.64 9.81
C ILE A 118 -12.02 16.90 10.99
N TYR A 119 -13.25 17.28 11.35
CA TYR A 119 -13.99 16.76 12.50
C TYR A 119 -15.25 16.03 12.04
N CYS A 120 -15.61 14.98 12.78
CA CYS A 120 -16.79 14.17 12.53
C CYS A 120 -18.06 15.01 12.64
N THR A 121 -18.92 14.96 11.62
CA THR A 121 -20.18 15.72 11.60
C THR A 121 -21.24 15.24 12.60
N HIS A 122 -21.01 14.09 13.25
CA HIS A 122 -21.95 13.48 14.21
C HIS A 122 -21.54 13.66 15.67
N CYS A 123 -20.24 13.62 15.96
CA CYS A 123 -19.74 13.58 17.34
C CYS A 123 -18.53 14.49 17.59
N ASP A 124 -18.22 15.37 16.64
CA ASP A 124 -17.19 16.41 16.71
C ASP A 124 -15.79 15.91 17.08
N THR A 125 -15.52 14.63 16.81
CA THR A 125 -14.22 14.01 17.05
C THR A 125 -13.34 14.19 15.84
N LEU A 126 -12.07 14.55 16.06
CA LEU A 126 -11.05 14.64 15.00
C LEU A 126 -11.03 13.33 14.18
N LEU A 127 -11.18 13.46 12.88
CA LEU A 127 -11.12 12.33 11.96
C LEU A 127 -9.68 11.84 11.86
N GLN A 128 -9.53 10.51 11.84
CA GLN A 128 -8.26 9.84 11.71
C GLN A 128 -8.02 9.44 10.26
N PRO A 129 -6.79 9.62 9.75
CA PRO A 129 -6.43 9.07 8.45
C PRO A 129 -6.46 7.55 8.48
N LYS A 130 -6.77 6.91 7.33
CA LYS A 130 -6.65 5.44 7.20
C LYS A 130 -5.24 4.99 6.88
N VAL A 131 -4.36 5.88 6.47
CA VAL A 131 -2.95 5.55 6.23
C VAL A 131 -2.24 5.25 7.54
N VAL A 132 -1.37 4.25 7.53
CA VAL A 132 -0.50 3.92 8.66
C VAL A 132 0.70 4.86 8.66
N LEU A 133 0.93 5.54 9.78
CA LEU A 133 2.00 6.53 9.94
C LEU A 133 3.23 5.92 10.58
N TYR A 134 4.38 6.59 10.45
CA TYR A 134 5.54 6.22 11.26
C TYR A 134 5.21 6.38 12.75
N GLY A 135 5.43 5.32 13.52
CA GLY A 135 5.06 5.23 14.93
C GLY A 135 3.74 4.48 15.19
N ASP A 136 2.96 4.17 14.14
CA ASP A 136 1.75 3.36 14.28
C ASP A 136 2.05 1.86 14.28
N GLU A 137 1.17 1.10 14.94
CA GLU A 137 1.03 -0.32 14.65
C GLU A 137 0.40 -0.53 13.27
N ILE A 138 0.79 -1.60 12.59
CA ILE A 138 0.21 -2.00 11.29
C ILE A 138 -1.00 -2.91 11.58
N PRO A 139 -2.25 -2.46 11.40
CA PRO A 139 -3.41 -3.22 11.87
C PRO A 139 -3.61 -4.55 11.15
N LEU A 140 -3.30 -4.60 9.85
CA LEU A 140 -3.49 -5.79 9.00
C LEU A 140 -2.22 -6.66 8.87
N TYR A 141 -1.27 -6.49 9.79
CA TYR A 141 0.02 -7.15 9.69
C TYR A 141 -0.10 -8.67 9.85
N PHE A 142 -0.89 -9.16 10.81
CA PHE A 142 -1.06 -10.60 11.01
C PHE A 142 -1.84 -11.25 9.86
N GLU A 143 -2.83 -10.56 9.31
CA GLU A 143 -3.56 -10.97 8.10
C GLU A 143 -2.64 -11.06 6.90
N ALA A 144 -1.71 -10.10 6.75
CA ALA A 144 -0.70 -10.13 5.71
C ALA A 144 0.24 -11.34 5.85
N ILE A 145 0.72 -11.62 7.06
CA ILE A 145 1.53 -12.81 7.34
C ILE A 145 0.74 -14.10 7.06
N SER A 146 -0.53 -14.15 7.47
CA SER A 146 -1.41 -15.29 7.20
C SER A 146 -1.56 -15.52 5.69
N MET A 147 -1.81 -14.47 4.91
CA MET A 147 -1.90 -14.56 3.45
C MET A 147 -0.58 -15.04 2.84
N VAL A 148 0.56 -14.48 3.27
CA VAL A 148 1.88 -14.90 2.79
C VAL A 148 2.16 -16.37 3.10
N SER A 149 1.73 -16.86 4.26
CA SER A 149 1.92 -18.27 4.66
C SER A 149 1.17 -19.29 3.78
N GLU A 150 0.21 -18.84 2.97
CA GLU A 150 -0.48 -19.67 1.98
C GLU A 150 0.37 -19.90 0.71
N ALA A 151 1.46 -19.18 0.54
CA ALA A 151 2.25 -19.17 -0.70
C ALA A 151 3.31 -20.27 -0.72
N ASP A 152 3.57 -20.79 -1.93
CA ASP A 152 4.79 -21.53 -2.23
C ASP A 152 5.88 -20.57 -2.76
N VAL A 153 5.47 -19.42 -3.33
CA VAL A 153 6.35 -18.33 -3.79
C VAL A 153 5.83 -16.98 -3.32
N LEU A 154 6.70 -16.19 -2.66
CA LEU A 154 6.48 -14.78 -2.41
C LEU A 154 7.12 -13.95 -3.53
N LEU A 155 6.30 -13.36 -4.38
CA LEU A 155 6.74 -12.44 -5.44
C LEU A 155 6.83 -11.02 -4.89
N VAL A 156 8.05 -10.59 -4.58
CA VAL A 156 8.33 -9.25 -4.07
C VAL A 156 8.56 -8.28 -5.23
N VAL A 157 7.78 -7.20 -5.30
CA VAL A 157 7.80 -6.27 -6.44
C VAL A 157 7.98 -4.82 -6.00
N GLY A 158 9.01 -4.16 -6.55
CA GLY A 158 9.20 -2.72 -6.40
C GLY A 158 9.43 -2.27 -4.95
N THR A 159 10.16 -3.07 -4.16
CA THR A 159 10.46 -2.76 -2.77
C THR A 159 11.90 -2.26 -2.62
N SER A 160 12.10 -1.14 -1.90
CA SER A 160 13.43 -0.62 -1.58
C SER A 160 14.06 -1.26 -0.34
N PHE A 161 13.26 -2.03 0.42
CA PHE A 161 13.63 -2.58 1.73
C PHE A 161 14.09 -1.52 2.76
N TYR A 162 13.80 -0.25 2.51
CA TYR A 162 14.18 0.81 3.43
C TYR A 162 13.45 0.70 4.78
N THR A 163 12.19 0.28 4.76
CA THR A 163 11.37 0.09 5.96
C THR A 163 11.51 -1.34 6.49
N SER A 164 11.47 -1.49 7.82
CA SER A 164 11.56 -2.79 8.50
C SER A 164 10.45 -3.75 8.08
N THR A 165 9.26 -3.24 7.74
CA THR A 165 8.10 -4.05 7.30
C THR A 165 8.45 -4.97 6.14
N ALA A 166 9.16 -4.46 5.12
CA ALA A 166 9.53 -5.26 3.96
C ALA A 166 10.57 -6.33 4.30
N HIS A 167 11.55 -5.98 5.13
CA HIS A 167 12.56 -6.92 5.60
C HIS A 167 11.95 -8.05 6.41
N ASP A 168 11.08 -7.73 7.36
CA ASP A 168 10.48 -8.70 8.25
C ASP A 168 9.50 -9.64 7.51
N LEU A 169 8.67 -9.13 6.60
CA LEU A 169 7.77 -9.98 5.78
C LEU A 169 8.55 -11.00 4.93
N VAL A 170 9.63 -10.54 4.28
CA VAL A 170 10.50 -11.42 3.49
C VAL A 170 11.23 -12.42 4.37
N TYR A 171 11.81 -11.96 5.49
CA TYR A 171 12.48 -12.82 6.45
C TYR A 171 11.55 -13.94 6.96
N ARG A 172 10.30 -13.61 7.28
CA ARG A 172 9.30 -14.58 7.73
C ARG A 172 8.96 -15.60 6.65
N ALA A 173 8.80 -15.16 5.40
CA ALA A 173 8.56 -16.07 4.28
C ALA A 173 9.72 -17.06 4.11
N GLU A 174 10.97 -16.59 4.16
CA GLU A 174 12.16 -17.46 4.09
C GLU A 174 12.20 -18.45 5.25
N ARG A 175 11.87 -18.01 6.47
CA ARG A 175 11.78 -18.87 7.66
C ARG A 175 10.67 -19.93 7.57
N MET A 176 9.64 -19.69 6.77
CA MET A 176 8.58 -20.64 6.46
C MET A 176 8.95 -21.59 5.31
N GLY A 177 10.13 -21.42 4.69
CA GLY A 177 10.55 -22.21 3.53
C GLY A 177 9.91 -21.78 2.21
N ILE A 178 9.32 -20.58 2.16
CA ILE A 178 8.69 -20.02 0.96
C ILE A 178 9.78 -19.48 0.03
N GLU A 179 9.70 -19.79 -1.26
CA GLU A 179 10.61 -19.25 -2.26
C GLU A 179 10.37 -17.74 -2.44
N VAL A 180 11.41 -16.92 -2.32
CA VAL A 180 11.29 -15.48 -2.54
C VAL A 180 11.80 -15.12 -3.94
N LYS A 181 10.93 -14.52 -4.75
CA LYS A 181 11.30 -13.96 -6.06
C LYS A 181 11.20 -12.45 -6.02
N LEU A 182 12.31 -11.76 -6.33
CA LEU A 182 12.36 -10.30 -6.39
C LEU A 182 12.28 -9.79 -7.83
N ILE A 183 11.45 -8.75 -8.06
CA ILE A 183 11.37 -7.97 -9.30
C ILE A 183 11.31 -6.47 -8.92
N ASN A 184 12.45 -5.77 -9.03
CA ASN A 184 12.56 -4.36 -8.61
C ASN A 184 12.77 -3.36 -9.74
N ARG A 185 13.09 -3.82 -10.95
CA ARG A 185 13.26 -2.98 -12.14
C ARG A 185 12.23 -3.39 -13.18
N ASP A 186 11.74 -2.40 -13.91
CA ASP A 186 10.84 -2.58 -15.06
C ASP A 186 9.68 -3.54 -14.74
N ALA A 187 9.08 -3.37 -13.54
CA ALA A 187 8.09 -4.29 -13.00
C ALA A 187 6.88 -4.45 -13.93
N GLU A 188 6.52 -3.39 -14.65
CA GLU A 188 5.46 -3.37 -15.66
C GLU A 188 5.70 -4.31 -16.84
N VAL A 189 6.96 -4.74 -17.06
CA VAL A 189 7.36 -5.71 -18.08
C VAL A 189 7.69 -7.07 -17.45
N GLU A 190 8.51 -7.06 -16.41
CA GLU A 190 9.06 -8.28 -15.80
C GLU A 190 8.02 -9.12 -15.04
N VAL A 191 7.04 -8.49 -14.36
CA VAL A 191 5.98 -9.21 -13.66
C VAL A 191 5.10 -10.00 -14.65
N PRO A 192 4.56 -9.40 -15.73
CA PRO A 192 3.84 -10.16 -16.76
C PRO A 192 4.63 -11.34 -17.33
N GLN A 193 5.92 -11.14 -17.65
CA GLN A 193 6.77 -12.19 -18.23
C GLN A 193 6.98 -13.35 -17.26
N TYR A 194 7.27 -13.03 -16.00
CA TYR A 194 7.45 -14.02 -14.94
C TYR A 194 6.18 -14.86 -14.73
N LEU A 195 5.02 -14.20 -14.62
CA LEU A 195 3.75 -14.90 -14.42
C LEU A 195 3.37 -15.75 -15.63
N ALA A 196 3.60 -15.26 -16.85
CA ALA A 196 3.35 -16.02 -18.08
C ALA A 196 4.20 -17.30 -18.14
N LYS A 197 5.43 -17.28 -17.63
CA LYS A 197 6.32 -18.45 -17.62
C LYS A 197 5.91 -19.52 -16.60
N ILE A 198 5.28 -19.12 -15.50
CA ILE A 198 4.98 -20.03 -14.37
C ILE A 198 3.52 -20.49 -14.36
N LEU A 199 2.62 -19.67 -14.89
CA LEU A 199 1.17 -19.90 -14.87
C LEU A 199 0.57 -20.07 -16.27
N GLY A 200 1.31 -19.75 -17.33
CA GLY A 200 0.96 -20.07 -18.72
C GLY A 200 1.41 -21.47 -19.10
#